data_AF-A0AAJ2YN88-F1
#
_entry.id   AF-A0AAJ2YN88-F1
#
_cell.length_a   1.000
_cell.length_b   1.000
_cell.length_c   1.000
_cell.angle_alpha   90.00
_cell.angle_beta   90.00
_cell.angle_gamma   90.00
#
_symmetry.space_group_name_H-M   'P 1'
#
loop_
_entity.id
_entity.type
_entity.pdbx_description
1 polymer ?
#
loop_
_entity_poly.entity_id
_entity_poly.type
_entity_poly.pdbx_seq_one_letter_code
_entity_poly.pdbx_strand_id
1 'polypeptide(L)'
;MNRSSKTAAAVLTAASILTGGWPAAPPSAAAGERVLWGSATIPPGRDGIVEAAGLSGPALGFGSSLTLTAPAGARVTAVPLTTAGYRGEVAADGRTAAYTAVSAESPWRTGTFPFVLAVPADAVPGTRLEGCAMRLADAEGVTRASGACQVTVGLPSPVLSRPESGVPLGYRPAASGTAYPEAQVTVADQDGNEVCADTAGADGSWSCAPGRDLPAGANRLQATATLNGVSAASEQIQITVGAVTPEGAVTPEGATAPPR
;
A
#
# COMPACT_ATOMS: atom_id res chain seq x y z
N MET A 1 -18.14 31.88 -71.32
CA MET A 1 -17.27 31.14 -72.26
C MET A 1 -16.45 30.15 -71.44
N ASN A 2 -16.35 28.83 -71.64
CA ASN A 2 -16.86 27.81 -72.56
C ASN A 2 -16.74 26.50 -71.75
N ARG A 3 -17.80 25.75 -71.46
CA ARG A 3 -18.25 24.54 -72.16
C ARG A 3 -17.17 23.60 -72.74
N SER A 4 -17.27 22.34 -72.28
CA SER A 4 -17.29 21.09 -73.08
C SER A 4 -15.99 20.34 -73.45
N SER A 5 -15.82 19.21 -72.74
CA SER A 5 -15.78 17.81 -73.22
C SER A 5 -14.68 17.31 -74.19
N LYS A 6 -14.04 16.18 -73.82
CA LYS A 6 -13.95 14.94 -74.64
C LYS A 6 -13.35 13.73 -73.88
N THR A 7 -14.17 12.68 -73.78
CA THR A 7 -13.99 11.22 -73.97
C THR A 7 -12.62 10.50 -73.94
N ALA A 8 -12.71 9.24 -73.48
CA ALA A 8 -11.88 8.04 -73.72
C ALA A 8 -10.79 7.76 -72.65
N ALA A 9 -10.52 6.54 -72.18
CA ALA A 9 -11.00 5.19 -72.46
C ALA A 9 -10.77 4.31 -71.21
N ALA A 10 -11.55 3.23 -71.10
CA ALA A 10 -11.47 2.23 -70.06
C ALA A 10 -10.20 1.38 -70.13
N VAL A 11 -9.63 1.04 -68.97
CA VAL A 11 -8.83 -0.19 -68.78
C VAL A 11 -9.33 -0.87 -67.51
N LEU A 12 -9.96 -2.02 -67.72
CA LEU A 12 -10.39 -2.97 -66.68
C LEU A 12 -9.15 -3.59 -66.02
N THR A 13 -9.03 -3.46 -64.70
CA THR A 13 -8.20 -4.36 -63.89
C THR A 13 -9.09 -5.05 -62.88
N ALA A 14 -9.03 -6.38 -62.89
CA ALA A 14 -9.89 -7.26 -62.12
C ALA A 14 -9.60 -7.16 -60.62
N ALA A 15 -10.66 -6.97 -59.83
CA ALA A 15 -10.61 -7.03 -58.37
C ALA A 15 -10.52 -8.48 -57.90
N SER A 16 -9.42 -8.84 -57.24
CA SER A 16 -9.32 -10.08 -56.47
C SER A 16 -10.00 -9.85 -55.12
N ILE A 17 -11.17 -10.46 -54.92
CA ILE A 17 -11.88 -10.46 -53.64
C ILE A 17 -11.16 -11.42 -52.70
N LEU A 18 -10.32 -10.89 -51.81
CA LEU A 18 -9.87 -11.63 -50.62
C LEU A 18 -10.99 -11.53 -49.58
N THR A 19 -11.70 -12.63 -49.37
CA THR A 19 -12.58 -12.84 -48.21
C THR A 19 -11.71 -12.98 -46.96
N GLY A 20 -11.19 -11.87 -46.46
CA GLY A 20 -10.63 -11.76 -45.13
C GLY A 20 -11.76 -11.62 -44.13
N GLY A 21 -12.19 -12.74 -43.52
CA GLY A 21 -13.06 -12.70 -42.35
C GLY A 21 -12.34 -11.93 -41.25
N TRP A 22 -12.83 -10.74 -40.91
CA TRP A 22 -12.37 -10.03 -39.73
C TRP A 22 -12.68 -10.88 -38.49
N PRO A 23 -11.73 -11.05 -37.56
CA PRO A 23 -12.08 -11.59 -36.26
C PRO A 23 -13.12 -10.65 -35.64
N ALA A 24 -14.24 -11.23 -35.20
CA ALA A 24 -15.26 -10.51 -34.46
C ALA A 24 -14.55 -9.71 -33.36
N ALA A 25 -14.80 -8.39 -33.37
CA ALA A 25 -14.37 -7.54 -32.27
C ALA A 25 -14.83 -8.21 -30.96
N PRO A 26 -13.98 -8.24 -29.91
CA PRO A 26 -14.45 -8.70 -28.61
C PRO A 26 -15.69 -7.89 -28.23
N PRO A 27 -16.68 -8.48 -27.53
CA PRO A 27 -17.82 -7.72 -27.06
C PRO A 27 -17.28 -6.52 -26.28
N SER A 28 -17.49 -5.32 -26.83
CA SER A 28 -17.22 -4.09 -26.11
C SER A 28 -17.99 -4.19 -24.79
N ALA A 29 -17.27 -4.23 -23.67
CA ALA A 29 -17.89 -4.06 -22.36
C ALA A 29 -18.81 -2.84 -22.47
N ALA A 30 -20.08 -3.00 -22.11
CA ALA A 30 -21.07 -1.94 -22.24
C ALA A 30 -20.51 -0.67 -21.58
N ALA A 31 -20.23 0.35 -22.39
CA ALA A 31 -19.79 1.64 -21.90
C ALA A 31 -20.95 2.23 -21.08
N GLY A 32 -20.96 2.04 -19.77
CA GLY A 32 -22.02 2.54 -18.91
C GLY A 32 -22.12 1.95 -17.49
N GLU A 33 -21.49 0.81 -17.20
CA GLU A 33 -21.60 0.20 -15.87
C GLU A 33 -20.59 0.79 -14.88
N ARG A 34 -21.11 1.43 -13.83
CA ARG A 34 -20.31 1.89 -12.69
C ARG A 34 -19.88 0.69 -11.86
N VAL A 35 -18.57 0.49 -11.74
CA VAL A 35 -17.99 -0.58 -10.92
C VAL A 35 -17.25 0.05 -9.75
N LEU A 36 -17.78 -0.14 -8.55
CA LEU A 36 -17.16 0.37 -7.33
C LEU A 36 -16.02 -0.55 -6.90
N TRP A 37 -14.92 0.03 -6.47
CA TRP A 37 -13.82 -0.74 -5.91
C TRP A 37 -13.02 0.11 -4.93
N GLY A 38 -12.27 -0.59 -4.08
CA GLY A 38 -11.40 0.00 -3.08
C GLY A 38 -10.54 -1.08 -2.47
N SER A 39 -9.35 -0.71 -2.00
CA SER A 39 -8.44 -1.66 -1.36
C SER A 39 -7.64 -0.99 -0.25
N ALA A 40 -7.37 -1.73 0.82
CA ALA A 40 -6.51 -1.26 1.90
C ALA A 40 -5.75 -2.42 2.54
N THR A 41 -4.52 -2.14 2.98
CA THR A 41 -3.76 -3.02 3.87
C THR A 41 -3.65 -2.35 5.22
N ILE A 42 -4.25 -2.93 6.26
CA ILE A 42 -4.40 -2.29 7.57
C ILE A 42 -3.78 -3.19 8.64
N PRO A 43 -2.75 -2.73 9.37
CA PRO A 43 -2.14 -3.53 10.44
C PRO A 43 -3.15 -3.88 11.56
N PRO A 44 -2.94 -4.98 12.29
CA PRO A 44 -3.74 -5.32 13.46
C PRO A 44 -3.77 -4.17 14.48
N GLY A 45 -4.96 -3.91 15.04
CA GLY A 45 -5.16 -2.89 16.07
C GLY A 45 -5.02 -1.45 15.57
N ARG A 46 -5.11 -1.23 14.25
CA ARG A 46 -5.01 0.09 13.63
C ARG A 46 -6.25 0.39 12.79
N ASP A 47 -6.41 1.69 12.54
CA ASP A 47 -7.36 2.23 11.59
C ASP A 47 -6.65 2.46 10.25
N GLY A 48 -7.35 2.20 9.16
CA GLY A 48 -6.87 2.44 7.80
C GLY A 48 -7.98 2.90 6.87
N ILE A 49 -7.62 3.57 5.79
CA ILE A 49 -8.58 4.17 4.86
C ILE A 49 -8.81 3.25 3.67
N VAL A 50 -10.07 2.93 3.40
CA VAL A 50 -10.53 2.36 2.14
C VAL A 50 -11.11 3.50 1.31
N GLU A 51 -10.47 3.82 0.20
CA GLU A 51 -11.01 4.79 -0.76
C GLU A 51 -11.94 4.11 -1.74
N ALA A 52 -13.22 4.49 -1.73
CA ALA A 52 -14.16 4.06 -2.75
C ALA A 52 -13.95 4.87 -4.03
N ALA A 53 -13.66 4.17 -5.11
CA ALA A 53 -13.44 4.71 -6.46
C ALA A 53 -14.41 4.07 -7.47
N GLY A 54 -14.28 4.45 -8.75
CA GLY A 54 -15.09 3.87 -9.83
C GLY A 54 -16.51 4.45 -9.95
N LEU A 55 -16.69 5.69 -9.49
CA LEU A 55 -17.97 6.40 -9.49
C LEU A 55 -18.38 6.97 -10.86
N SER A 56 -17.57 6.79 -11.90
CA SER A 56 -17.82 7.36 -13.23
C SER A 56 -19.10 6.84 -13.87
N GLY A 57 -20.12 7.68 -14.01
CA GLY A 57 -21.38 7.35 -14.66
C GLY A 57 -22.39 8.50 -14.62
N PRO A 58 -23.68 8.25 -14.97
CA PRO A 58 -24.71 9.28 -14.93
C PRO A 58 -24.80 9.99 -13.58
N ALA A 59 -24.95 11.32 -13.57
CA ALA A 59 -25.17 12.02 -12.30
C ALA A 59 -26.43 11.47 -11.61
N LEU A 60 -26.34 11.20 -10.31
CA LEU A 60 -27.52 10.95 -9.50
C LEU A 60 -28.01 12.27 -8.92
N GLY A 61 -29.26 12.28 -8.44
CA GLY A 61 -29.84 13.45 -7.78
C GLY A 61 -29.44 13.56 -6.31
N PHE A 62 -29.87 14.63 -5.65
CA PHE A 62 -29.82 14.74 -4.19
C PHE A 62 -30.53 13.57 -3.51
N GLY A 63 -30.07 13.19 -2.33
CA GLY A 63 -30.58 12.02 -1.59
C GLY A 63 -29.98 10.68 -2.01
N SER A 64 -29.25 10.63 -3.13
CA SER A 64 -28.45 9.45 -3.49
C SER A 64 -27.34 9.19 -2.46
N SER A 65 -27.01 7.92 -2.25
CA SER A 65 -26.08 7.50 -1.20
C SER A 65 -25.09 6.42 -1.66
N LEU A 66 -23.85 6.55 -1.20
CA LEU A 66 -22.79 5.54 -1.32
C LEU A 66 -22.60 4.89 0.05
N THR A 67 -22.97 3.62 0.16
CA THR A 67 -22.83 2.82 1.38
C THR A 67 -21.68 1.84 1.25
N LEU A 68 -20.82 1.76 2.28
CA LEU A 68 -19.84 0.70 2.47
C LEU A 68 -20.30 -0.21 3.61
N THR A 69 -20.21 -1.51 3.38
CA THR A 69 -20.36 -2.56 4.40
C THR A 69 -18.97 -3.10 4.72
N ALA A 70 -18.56 -3.00 5.99
CA ALA A 70 -17.28 -3.48 6.45
C ALA A 70 -17.18 -5.01 6.28
N PRO A 71 -15.99 -5.54 5.94
CA PRO A 71 -15.78 -6.97 5.89
C PRO A 71 -15.88 -7.59 7.29
N ALA A 72 -16.10 -8.90 7.34
CA ALA A 72 -16.11 -9.65 8.58
C ALA A 72 -14.77 -9.46 9.33
N GLY A 73 -14.85 -9.14 10.61
CA GLY A 73 -13.69 -8.89 11.45
C GLY A 73 -13.17 -7.45 11.42
N ALA A 74 -13.69 -6.54 10.58
CA ALA A 74 -13.39 -5.11 10.68
C ALA A 74 -14.66 -4.30 11.03
N ARG A 75 -14.47 -3.03 11.40
CA ARG A 75 -15.58 -2.08 11.61
C ARG A 75 -15.25 -0.74 11.01
N VAL A 76 -16.24 -0.04 10.47
CA VAL A 76 -16.08 1.37 10.08
C VAL A 76 -16.09 2.23 11.33
N THR A 77 -15.11 3.12 11.46
CA THR A 77 -14.98 4.05 12.60
C THR A 77 -15.25 5.50 12.22
N ALA A 78 -14.99 5.88 10.96
CA ALA A 78 -15.20 7.25 10.51
C ALA A 78 -15.42 7.37 9.00
N VAL A 79 -15.96 8.52 8.60
CA VAL A 79 -16.25 8.95 7.23
C VAL A 79 -15.72 10.38 7.02
N PRO A 80 -14.40 10.55 6.84
CA PRO A 80 -13.71 11.84 6.97
C PRO A 80 -13.78 12.71 5.70
N LEU A 81 -14.74 12.49 4.81
CA LEU A 81 -14.86 13.29 3.59
C LEU A 81 -15.07 14.78 3.93
N THR A 82 -14.20 15.62 3.39
CA THR A 82 -14.25 17.08 3.59
C THR A 82 -14.94 17.83 2.45
N THR A 83 -15.28 17.14 1.36
CA THR A 83 -15.97 17.73 0.21
C THR A 83 -17.36 18.20 0.59
N ALA A 84 -17.64 19.48 0.34
CA ALA A 84 -18.95 20.07 0.60
C ALA A 84 -20.06 19.39 -0.21
N GLY A 85 -21.27 19.38 0.35
CA GLY A 85 -22.45 18.83 -0.30
C GLY A 85 -22.69 17.35 -0.10
N TYR A 86 -21.87 16.69 0.73
CA TYR A 86 -22.09 15.33 1.22
C TYR A 86 -22.19 15.30 2.75
N ARG A 87 -23.00 14.38 3.26
CA ARG A 87 -23.11 14.05 4.68
C ARG A 87 -22.65 12.60 4.88
N GLY A 88 -21.64 12.40 5.72
CA GLY A 88 -21.18 11.07 6.12
C GLY A 88 -21.82 10.63 7.43
N GLU A 89 -22.26 9.38 7.52
CA GLU A 89 -22.77 8.76 8.75
C GLU A 89 -22.21 7.33 8.90
N VAL A 90 -21.91 6.93 10.13
CA VAL A 90 -21.49 5.57 10.48
C VAL A 90 -22.59 4.95 11.33
N ALA A 91 -23.02 3.74 11.00
CA ALA A 91 -24.00 3.01 11.79
C ALA A 91 -23.44 2.70 13.19
N ALA A 92 -24.32 2.66 14.19
CA ALA A 92 -23.91 2.47 15.58
C ALA A 92 -23.18 1.14 15.83
N ASP A 93 -23.44 0.12 15.00
CA ASP A 93 -22.76 -1.18 15.06
C ASP A 93 -21.39 -1.19 14.34
N GLY A 94 -21.03 -0.10 13.65
CA GLY A 94 -19.83 0.02 12.84
C GLY A 94 -19.78 -0.92 11.64
N ARG A 95 -20.87 -1.60 11.28
CA ARG A 95 -20.88 -2.51 10.11
C ARG A 95 -21.06 -1.78 8.81
N THR A 96 -21.76 -0.66 8.83
CA THR A 96 -22.01 0.13 7.64
C THR A 96 -21.70 1.60 7.88
N ALA A 97 -21.32 2.27 6.81
CA ALA A 97 -21.24 3.71 6.77
C ALA A 97 -21.66 4.21 5.40
N ALA A 98 -22.21 5.42 5.34
CA ALA A 98 -22.72 5.98 4.12
C ALA A 98 -22.32 7.44 3.95
N TYR A 99 -22.11 7.83 2.70
CA TYR A 99 -22.13 9.21 2.26
C TYR A 99 -23.44 9.48 1.51
N THR A 100 -24.15 10.55 1.87
CA THR A 100 -25.38 10.97 1.19
C THR A 100 -25.18 12.34 0.57
N ALA A 101 -25.55 12.49 -0.71
CA ALA A 101 -25.49 13.76 -1.41
C ALA A 101 -26.62 14.68 -0.91
N VAL A 102 -26.27 15.76 -0.23
CA VAL A 102 -27.23 16.72 0.36
C VAL A 102 -27.33 18.02 -0.44
N SER A 103 -26.22 18.48 -1.02
CA SER A 103 -26.18 19.72 -1.80
C SER A 103 -25.06 19.76 -2.86
N ALA A 104 -24.45 18.62 -3.19
CA ALA A 104 -23.45 18.53 -4.24
C ALA A 104 -24.07 18.74 -5.64
N GLU A 105 -23.57 19.70 -6.41
CA GLU A 105 -24.14 20.10 -7.72
C GLU A 105 -24.07 19.00 -8.79
N SER A 106 -23.09 18.10 -8.69
CA SER A 106 -22.90 16.97 -9.59
C SER A 106 -22.39 15.77 -8.81
N PRO A 107 -23.27 15.13 -8.02
CA PRO A 107 -22.82 14.14 -7.07
C PRO A 107 -22.37 12.87 -7.81
N TRP A 108 -21.34 12.22 -7.26
CA TRP A 108 -20.81 10.95 -7.75
C TRP A 108 -20.26 10.96 -9.20
N ARG A 109 -19.83 12.11 -9.74
CA ARG A 109 -19.20 12.15 -11.08
C ARG A 109 -17.73 11.75 -11.06
N THR A 110 -17.00 12.24 -10.06
CA THR A 110 -15.55 12.05 -9.88
C THR A 110 -15.22 12.17 -8.39
N GLY A 111 -14.03 11.73 -8.00
CA GLY A 111 -13.53 11.80 -6.64
C GLY A 111 -13.43 10.44 -5.96
N THR A 112 -12.70 10.43 -4.85
CA THR A 112 -12.55 9.29 -3.94
C THR A 112 -13.31 9.57 -2.65
N PHE A 113 -13.96 8.54 -2.12
CA PHE A 113 -14.76 8.64 -0.92
C PHE A 113 -14.13 7.76 0.16
N PRO A 114 -13.40 8.35 1.12
CA PRO A 114 -12.63 7.60 2.10
C PRO A 114 -13.54 7.01 3.18
N PHE A 115 -13.37 5.75 3.55
CA PHE A 115 -13.98 5.14 4.72
C PHE A 115 -12.87 4.67 5.66
N VAL A 116 -12.93 5.02 6.94
CA VAL A 116 -11.94 4.57 7.92
C VAL A 116 -12.43 3.27 8.54
N LEU A 117 -11.65 2.20 8.37
CA LEU A 117 -11.92 0.89 8.94
C LEU A 117 -10.89 0.57 10.03
N ALA A 118 -11.37 0.09 11.17
CA ALA A 118 -10.53 -0.46 12.23
C ALA A 118 -10.44 -1.98 12.11
N VAL A 119 -9.21 -2.49 12.10
CA VAL A 119 -8.90 -3.92 12.18
C VAL A 119 -8.53 -4.26 13.63
N PRO A 120 -9.07 -5.34 14.22
CA PRO A 120 -8.83 -5.69 15.61
C PRO A 120 -7.39 -6.16 15.82
N ALA A 121 -6.91 -6.09 17.07
CA ALA A 121 -5.51 -6.35 17.40
C ALA A 121 -5.10 -7.83 17.31
N ASP A 122 -6.08 -8.74 17.40
CA ASP A 122 -5.93 -10.18 17.26
C ASP A 122 -6.01 -10.66 15.80
N ALA A 123 -6.22 -9.75 14.85
CA ALA A 123 -6.23 -10.08 13.43
C ALA A 123 -4.87 -10.65 12.99
N VAL A 124 -4.89 -11.75 12.25
CA VAL A 124 -3.67 -12.42 11.78
C VAL A 124 -3.15 -11.73 10.51
N PRO A 125 -1.90 -11.25 10.47
CA PRO A 125 -1.28 -10.65 9.28
C PRO A 125 -1.37 -11.56 8.04
N GLY A 126 -1.61 -10.93 6.89
CA GLY A 126 -1.81 -11.59 5.60
C GLY A 126 -3.23 -12.09 5.35
N THR A 127 -4.11 -12.08 6.37
CA THR A 127 -5.50 -12.50 6.20
C THR A 127 -6.25 -11.53 5.29
N ARG A 128 -6.94 -12.07 4.27
CA ARG A 128 -7.90 -11.32 3.47
C ARG A 128 -9.26 -11.34 4.17
N LEU A 129 -9.80 -10.15 4.48
CA LEU A 129 -11.10 -10.03 5.12
C LEU A 129 -12.21 -10.08 4.06
N GLU A 130 -13.18 -10.96 4.28
CA GLU A 130 -14.24 -11.25 3.33
C GLU A 130 -15.53 -10.46 3.61
N GLY A 131 -16.36 -10.29 2.59
CA GLY A 131 -17.69 -9.68 2.73
C GLY A 131 -17.72 -8.15 2.70
N CYS A 132 -16.62 -7.49 2.32
CA CYS A 132 -16.68 -6.05 2.07
C CYS A 132 -17.47 -5.75 0.79
N ALA A 133 -18.50 -4.93 0.91
CA ALA A 133 -19.36 -4.55 -0.20
C ALA A 133 -19.56 -3.03 -0.25
N MET A 134 -19.69 -2.51 -1.46
CA MET A 134 -20.04 -1.12 -1.72
C MET A 134 -21.28 -1.05 -2.60
N ARG A 135 -22.13 -0.08 -2.30
CA ARG A 135 -23.39 0.12 -2.99
C ARG A 135 -23.65 1.61 -3.18
N LEU A 136 -23.85 2.01 -4.44
CA LEU A 136 -24.35 3.34 -4.79
C LEU A 136 -25.83 3.21 -5.15
N ALA A 137 -26.67 3.98 -4.47
CA ALA A 137 -28.11 4.02 -4.69
C ALA A 137 -28.61 5.43 -5.00
N ASP A 138 -29.70 5.53 -5.76
CA ASP A 138 -30.40 6.79 -5.95
C ASP A 138 -31.25 7.17 -4.71
N ALA A 139 -31.99 8.26 -4.81
CA ALA A 139 -32.80 8.79 -3.71
C ALA A 139 -33.98 7.86 -3.35
N GLU A 140 -34.46 7.08 -4.31
CA GLU A 140 -35.49 6.07 -4.15
C GLU A 140 -34.93 4.77 -3.55
N GLY A 141 -33.61 4.70 -3.33
CA GLY A 141 -32.93 3.55 -2.77
C GLY A 141 -32.71 2.41 -3.77
N VAL A 142 -32.85 2.65 -5.07
CA VAL A 142 -32.56 1.67 -6.13
C VAL A 142 -31.05 1.60 -6.35
N THR A 143 -30.50 0.38 -6.42
CA THR A 143 -29.06 0.19 -6.67
C THR A 143 -28.71 0.66 -8.09
N ARG A 144 -27.76 1.58 -8.21
CA ARG A 144 -27.24 2.09 -9.49
C ARG A 144 -25.83 1.62 -9.79
N ALA A 145 -25.08 1.26 -8.75
CA ALA A 145 -23.79 0.59 -8.87
C ALA A 145 -23.54 -0.27 -7.63
N SER A 146 -22.79 -1.34 -7.80
CA SER A 146 -22.29 -2.16 -6.72
C SER A 146 -20.85 -2.56 -6.98
N GLY A 147 -20.16 -2.94 -5.92
CA GLY A 147 -18.80 -3.43 -6.02
C GLY A 147 -18.31 -4.00 -4.70
N ALA A 148 -17.04 -4.37 -4.68
CA ALA A 148 -16.40 -4.96 -3.51
C ALA A 148 -15.19 -4.13 -3.10
N CYS A 149 -14.80 -4.21 -1.84
CA CYS A 149 -13.50 -3.73 -1.41
C CYS A 149 -12.62 -4.90 -0.96
N GLN A 150 -11.30 -4.74 -1.10
CA GLN A 150 -10.34 -5.74 -0.63
C GLN A 150 -9.59 -5.16 0.57
N VAL A 151 -9.83 -5.74 1.75
CA VAL A 151 -9.07 -5.40 2.96
C VAL A 151 -8.18 -6.57 3.32
N THR A 152 -6.88 -6.32 3.38
CA THR A 152 -5.89 -7.30 3.85
C THR A 152 -5.33 -6.83 5.18
N VAL A 153 -5.21 -7.75 6.14
CA VAL A 153 -4.54 -7.47 7.41
C VAL A 153 -3.05 -7.30 7.13
N GLY A 154 -2.53 -6.11 7.41
CA GLY A 154 -1.12 -5.78 7.22
C GLY A 154 -0.22 -6.38 8.30
N LEU A 155 1.06 -6.02 8.24
CA LEU A 155 2.03 -6.33 9.29
C LEU A 155 2.34 -5.05 10.08
N PRO A 156 2.42 -5.08 11.42
CA PRO A 156 2.96 -3.97 12.17
C PRO A 156 4.43 -3.71 11.78
N SER A 157 4.84 -2.45 11.73
CA SER A 157 6.23 -2.09 11.48
C SER A 157 7.15 -2.70 12.54
N PRO A 158 8.23 -3.39 12.14
CA PRO A 158 9.25 -3.84 13.08
C PRO A 158 10.01 -2.63 13.65
N VAL A 159 10.61 -2.81 14.82
CA VAL A 159 11.53 -1.84 15.42
C VAL A 159 12.94 -2.37 15.23
N LEU A 160 13.81 -1.55 14.65
CA LEU A 160 15.26 -1.75 14.71
C LEU A 160 15.78 -0.89 15.87
N SER A 161 16.30 -1.53 16.90
CA SER A 161 16.72 -0.86 18.16
C SER A 161 18.24 -0.78 18.31
N ARG A 162 18.93 -1.76 17.73
CA ARG A 162 20.39 -1.77 17.65
C ARG A 162 20.83 -1.92 16.21
N PRO A 163 21.95 -1.29 15.84
CA PRO A 163 22.76 -0.38 16.65
C PRO A 163 22.07 0.94 16.98
N GLU A 164 22.57 1.68 17.98
CA GLU A 164 22.10 3.04 18.27
C GLU A 164 22.48 3.99 17.13
N SER A 165 21.55 4.90 16.77
CA SER A 165 21.78 5.84 15.69
C SER A 165 22.91 6.81 16.03
N GLY A 166 23.84 6.99 15.10
CA GLY A 166 24.95 7.95 15.21
C GLY A 166 26.17 7.47 15.98
N VAL A 167 26.17 6.24 16.50
CA VAL A 167 27.33 5.67 17.20
C VAL A 167 28.33 5.07 16.19
N PRO A 168 29.66 5.29 16.36
CA PRO A 168 30.67 4.59 15.59
C PRO A 168 30.68 3.09 15.90
N LEU A 169 30.68 2.25 14.86
CA LEU A 169 30.58 0.81 14.98
C LEU A 169 31.75 0.12 14.27
N GLY A 170 32.10 -1.07 14.75
CA GLY A 170 32.94 -1.98 13.99
C GLY A 170 32.26 -2.44 12.69
N TYR A 171 33.00 -3.20 11.86
CA TYR A 171 32.53 -3.64 10.54
C TYR A 171 31.34 -4.62 10.54
N ARG A 172 31.03 -5.23 11.69
CA ARG A 172 29.94 -6.21 11.83
C ARG A 172 29.08 -5.94 13.08
N PRO A 173 28.35 -4.83 13.14
CA PRO A 173 27.51 -4.53 14.29
C PRO A 173 26.35 -5.52 14.36
N ALA A 174 26.09 -6.08 15.55
CA ALA A 174 24.88 -6.86 15.75
C ALA A 174 23.64 -5.95 15.65
N ALA A 175 22.68 -6.37 14.84
CA ALA A 175 21.36 -5.76 14.74
C ALA A 175 20.39 -6.51 15.65
N SER A 176 19.49 -5.77 16.30
CA SER A 176 18.43 -6.37 17.11
C SER A 176 17.23 -5.46 17.22
N GLY A 177 16.09 -6.04 17.54
CA GLY A 177 14.85 -5.28 17.65
C GLY A 177 13.65 -6.13 17.99
N THR A 178 12.48 -5.61 17.62
CA THR A 178 11.22 -6.31 17.74
C THR A 178 10.49 -6.36 16.40
N ALA A 179 9.72 -7.42 16.17
CA ALA A 179 8.82 -7.56 15.03
C ALA A 179 7.57 -8.35 15.46
N TYR A 180 6.60 -8.49 14.55
CA TYR A 180 5.49 -9.40 14.80
C TYR A 180 6.03 -10.84 15.00
N PRO A 181 5.54 -11.61 15.99
CA PRO A 181 6.02 -12.96 16.24
C PRO A 181 6.06 -13.83 14.99
N GLU A 182 7.11 -14.63 14.84
CA GLU A 182 7.36 -15.54 13.71
C GLU A 182 7.59 -14.84 12.35
N ALA A 183 7.59 -13.50 12.29
CA ALA A 183 7.91 -12.79 11.06
C ALA A 183 9.39 -12.95 10.70
N GLN A 184 9.66 -13.15 9.40
CA GLN A 184 11.02 -13.13 8.87
C GLN A 184 11.50 -11.69 8.80
N VAL A 185 12.58 -11.37 9.50
CA VAL A 185 13.22 -10.06 9.51
C VAL A 185 14.47 -10.10 8.63
N THR A 186 14.57 -9.15 7.71
CA THR A 186 15.75 -8.90 6.88
C THR A 186 16.25 -7.50 7.14
N VAL A 187 17.50 -7.36 7.58
CA VAL A 187 18.18 -6.06 7.72
C VAL A 187 18.93 -5.77 6.44
N ALA A 188 18.72 -4.60 5.85
CA ALA A 188 19.40 -4.15 4.64
C ALA A 188 20.20 -2.87 4.89
N ASP A 189 21.26 -2.68 4.12
CA ASP A 189 22.06 -1.45 4.11
C ASP A 189 21.45 -0.35 3.21
N GLN A 190 22.14 0.78 3.08
CA GLN A 190 21.69 1.92 2.28
C GLN A 190 21.52 1.62 0.79
N ASP A 191 22.25 0.62 0.28
CA ASP A 191 22.20 0.19 -1.12
C ASP A 191 21.13 -0.89 -1.35
N GLY A 192 20.42 -1.28 -0.28
CA GLY A 192 19.40 -2.33 -0.31
C GLY A 192 19.98 -3.75 -0.29
N ASN A 193 21.27 -3.92 -0.01
CA ASN A 193 21.86 -5.25 0.12
C ASN A 193 21.51 -5.83 1.49
N GLU A 194 21.06 -7.08 1.51
CA GLU A 194 20.82 -7.81 2.76
C GLU A 194 22.10 -7.88 3.58
N VAL A 195 22.07 -7.40 4.81
CA VAL A 195 23.17 -7.41 5.78
C VAL A 195 23.11 -8.69 6.61
N CYS A 196 21.93 -8.99 7.14
CA CYS A 196 21.62 -10.22 7.86
C CYS A 196 20.11 -10.43 7.91
N ALA A 197 19.70 -11.64 8.29
CA ALA A 197 18.31 -12.01 8.47
C ALA A 197 18.15 -12.88 9.72
N ASP A 198 16.97 -12.83 10.32
CA ASP A 198 16.57 -13.65 11.48
C ASP A 198 15.04 -13.82 11.49
N THR A 199 14.53 -14.77 12.26
CA THR A 199 13.10 -14.93 12.49
C THR A 199 12.76 -14.45 13.89
N ALA A 200 11.75 -13.58 14.02
CA ALA A 200 11.33 -13.10 15.33
C ALA A 200 10.77 -14.25 16.20
N GLY A 201 11.22 -14.31 17.44
CA GLY A 201 10.73 -15.26 18.43
C GLY A 201 9.26 -15.04 18.79
N ALA A 202 8.71 -15.93 19.63
CA ALA A 202 7.33 -15.83 20.10
C ALA A 202 7.05 -14.55 20.92
N ASP A 203 8.09 -13.96 21.52
CA ASP A 203 8.05 -12.67 22.22
C ASP A 203 8.26 -11.47 21.28
N GLY A 204 8.45 -11.72 19.98
CA GLY A 204 8.72 -10.72 18.96
C GLY A 204 10.18 -10.25 18.90
N SER A 205 11.07 -10.77 19.76
CA SER A 205 12.49 -10.39 19.75
C SER A 205 13.24 -11.05 18.60
N TRP A 206 14.22 -10.36 18.04
CA TRP A 206 15.10 -10.89 16.99
C TRP A 206 16.50 -10.26 17.10
N SER A 207 17.52 -10.98 16.65
CA SER A 207 18.88 -10.45 16.54
C SER A 207 19.70 -11.18 15.48
N CYS A 208 20.40 -10.41 14.65
CA CYS A 208 21.33 -10.96 13.66
C CYS A 208 22.64 -10.20 13.61
N ALA A 209 23.70 -10.87 13.17
CA ALA A 209 24.99 -10.27 12.91
C ALA A 209 25.30 -10.35 11.39
N PRO A 210 25.96 -9.33 10.82
CA PRO A 210 26.36 -9.35 9.42
C PRO A 210 27.27 -10.54 9.06
N GLY A 211 26.93 -11.23 7.97
CA GLY A 211 27.80 -12.28 7.40
C GLY A 211 29.05 -11.73 6.69
N ARG A 212 29.01 -10.45 6.30
CA ARG A 212 30.10 -9.70 5.66
C ARG A 212 30.44 -8.44 6.43
N ASP A 213 31.62 -7.88 6.15
CA ASP A 213 31.97 -6.54 6.62
C ASP A 213 31.12 -5.50 5.89
N LEU A 214 30.58 -4.54 6.64
CA LEU A 214 29.91 -3.38 6.08
C LEU A 214 30.94 -2.39 5.51
N PRO A 215 30.61 -1.60 4.47
CA PRO A 215 31.52 -0.58 3.93
C PRO A 215 31.93 0.43 5.02
N ALA A 216 33.18 0.88 5.02
CA ALA A 216 33.62 1.93 5.93
C ALA A 216 32.92 3.27 5.64
N GLY A 217 32.72 4.07 6.67
CA GLY A 217 32.09 5.39 6.60
C GLY A 217 30.61 5.39 6.94
N ALA A 218 29.91 6.43 6.50
CA ALA A 218 28.48 6.60 6.75
C ALA A 218 27.67 5.52 6.02
N ASN A 219 26.80 4.86 6.76
CA ASN A 219 25.86 3.86 6.25
C ASN A 219 24.51 4.02 6.95
N ARG A 220 23.55 3.22 6.51
CA ARG A 220 22.22 3.14 7.11
C ARG A 220 21.78 1.70 7.20
N LEU A 221 21.02 1.36 8.23
CA LEU A 221 20.32 0.09 8.34
C LEU A 221 18.80 0.30 8.39
N GLN A 222 18.06 -0.67 7.84
CA GLN A 222 16.62 -0.80 8.01
C GLN A 222 16.23 -2.26 8.06
N ALA A 223 15.33 -2.60 8.97
CA ALA A 223 14.73 -3.93 9.04
C ALA A 223 13.43 -3.96 8.25
N THR A 224 13.21 -5.03 7.49
CA THR A 224 11.94 -5.35 6.85
C THR A 224 11.44 -6.67 7.43
N ALA A 225 10.26 -6.67 8.01
CA ALA A 225 9.58 -7.87 8.45
C ALA A 225 8.61 -8.36 7.37
N THR A 226 8.55 -9.67 7.15
CA THR A 226 7.64 -10.32 6.20
C THR A 226 6.96 -11.51 6.86
N LEU A 227 5.63 -11.62 6.69
CA LEU A 227 4.84 -12.74 7.16
C LEU A 227 3.61 -12.91 6.27
N ASN A 228 3.27 -14.14 5.87
CA ASN A 228 2.05 -14.45 5.08
C ASN A 228 1.83 -13.55 3.85
N GLY A 229 2.92 -13.16 3.16
CA GLY A 229 2.86 -12.34 1.95
C GLY A 229 2.65 -10.83 2.17
N VAL A 230 2.61 -10.37 3.42
CA VAL A 230 2.65 -8.93 3.76
C VAL A 230 3.99 -8.55 4.38
N SER A 231 4.41 -7.31 4.16
CA SER A 231 5.68 -6.77 4.67
C SER A 231 5.53 -5.39 5.28
N ALA A 232 6.36 -5.08 6.27
CA ALA A 232 6.48 -3.75 6.84
C ALA A 232 7.94 -3.43 7.15
N ALA A 233 8.34 -2.17 6.95
CA ALA A 233 9.68 -1.70 7.21
C ALA A 233 9.76 -0.92 8.53
N SER A 234 10.91 -1.00 9.19
CA SER A 234 11.25 -0.16 10.33
C SER A 234 11.62 1.25 9.89
N GLU A 235 11.73 2.14 10.86
CA GLU A 235 12.50 3.37 10.72
C GLU A 235 13.96 3.07 10.33
N GLN A 236 14.58 4.06 9.71
CA GLN A 236 15.96 4.01 9.26
C GLN A 236 16.90 4.41 10.41
N ILE A 237 18.01 3.70 10.58
CA ILE A 237 19.05 4.07 11.54
C ILE A 237 20.30 4.47 10.79
N GLN A 238 20.87 5.63 11.12
CA GLN A 238 22.14 6.10 10.58
C GLN A 238 23.29 5.55 11.42
N ILE A 239 24.31 5.01 10.76
CA ILE A 239 25.48 4.42 11.43
C ILE A 239 26.77 4.89 10.76
N THR A 240 27.87 4.88 11.50
CA THR A 240 29.21 5.13 10.94
C THR A 240 30.09 3.91 11.21
N VAL A 241 30.52 3.24 10.16
CA VAL A 241 31.34 2.03 10.24
C VAL A 241 32.82 2.39 10.16
N GLY A 242 33.63 1.90 11.09
CA GLY A 242 35.07 2.12 11.07
C GLY A 242 35.79 1.28 12.11
N ALA A 243 37.11 1.43 12.20
CA ALA A 243 37.86 0.86 13.30
C ALA A 243 37.43 1.55 14.60
N VAL A 244 36.75 0.82 15.47
CA VAL A 244 36.58 1.24 16.87
C VAL A 244 37.93 1.10 17.54
N THR A 245 38.69 2.18 17.65
CA THR A 245 39.87 2.18 18.52
C THR A 245 39.38 1.89 19.93
N PRO A 246 39.84 0.83 20.61
CA PRO A 246 39.52 0.63 22.02
C PRO A 246 40.07 1.84 22.78
N GLU A 247 39.19 2.69 23.27
CA GLU A 247 39.59 3.82 24.10
C GLU A 247 40.08 3.24 25.44
N GLY A 248 41.41 3.08 25.57
CA GLY A 248 42.03 2.63 26.82
C GLY A 248 43.08 1.53 26.72
N ALA A 249 44.02 1.57 25.79
CA ALA A 249 45.36 1.05 26.07
C ALA A 249 46.21 2.22 26.58
N VAL A 250 46.06 2.56 27.86
CA VAL A 250 47.08 3.37 28.56
C VAL A 250 48.36 2.53 28.57
N THR A 251 49.31 2.90 27.72
CA THR A 251 50.69 2.43 27.83
C THR A 251 51.18 2.75 29.23
N PRO A 252 51.69 1.78 30.04
CA PRO A 252 52.40 2.14 31.26
C PRO A 252 53.74 2.76 30.85
N GLU A 253 53.78 4.09 30.73
CA GLU A 253 55.00 4.85 30.58
C GLU A 253 55.64 5.02 31.97
N GLY A 254 56.77 4.34 32.21
CA GLY A 254 57.52 4.52 33.45
C GLY A 254 58.46 3.40 33.88
N ALA A 255 59.28 2.86 32.97
CA ALA A 255 60.47 2.10 33.38
C ALA A 255 61.69 3.05 33.41
N THR A 256 61.83 3.82 34.50
CA THR A 256 63.09 4.52 34.79
C THR A 256 64.09 3.52 35.36
N ALA A 257 65.14 3.20 34.60
CA ALA A 257 66.29 2.45 35.08
C ALA A 257 67.14 3.31 36.05
N PRO A 258 67.69 2.76 37.15
CA PRO A 258 68.57 3.52 38.03
C PRO A 258 70.01 3.57 37.47
N PRO A 259 70.75 4.69 37.65
CA PRO A 259 72.17 4.74 37.28
C PRO A 259 73.04 3.98 38.29
N ARG A 260 74.17 3.49 37.77
CA ARG A 260 75.16 2.63 38.42
C ARG A 260 76.13 3.41 39.31
#